data_AF-A0A5M6D1A9-F1
#
_entry.id   AF-A0A5M6D1A9-F1
#
_cell.length_a   1.000
_cell.length_b   1.000
_cell.length_c   1.000
_cell.angle_alpha   90.00
_cell.angle_beta   90.00
_cell.angle_gamma   90.00
#
_symmetry.space_group_name_H-M   'P 1'
#
loop_
_entity.id
_entity.type
_entity.pdbx_description
1 polymer ?
#
loop_
_entity_poly.entity_id
_entity_poly.type
_entity_poly.pdbx_seq_one_letter_code
_entity_poly.pdbx_strand_id
1 'polypeptide(L)'
;MKKALCLLMVCSWVFQFCSSGEEPEPPKRNYLSFKMNGVVYTLRPDEFKGNSFANNNFNIQNTTTVSASPFQFDIRKVGSDICGIIVPKNYQMPFVNSRENCTFDLAAVAPDGSPLPPEKVYYYQSGNITFTKTACGPRPAFNILCLCTQQTPMCDLSGTFELTFRNGLNETVTLSEGKILMYDVFQ
;
A
#
# COMPACT_ATOMS: atom_id res chain seq x y z
N MET A 1 51.33 55.23 -46.23
CA MET A 1 49.94 55.49 -45.81
C MET A 1 49.02 54.48 -46.49
N LYS A 2 48.56 53.44 -45.78
CA LYS A 2 47.43 52.59 -46.16
C LYS A 2 46.91 51.92 -44.88
N LYS A 3 45.59 51.94 -44.76
CA LYS A 3 44.79 51.89 -43.52
C LYS A 3 44.78 50.50 -42.89
N ALA A 4 44.88 50.45 -41.56
CA ALA A 4 44.54 49.29 -40.75
C ALA A 4 43.02 49.06 -40.81
N LEU A 5 42.62 47.88 -41.27
CA LEU A 5 41.24 47.41 -41.22
C LEU A 5 41.06 46.68 -39.89
N CYS A 6 40.52 47.37 -38.89
CA CYS A 6 40.20 46.79 -37.59
C CYS A 6 38.93 45.96 -37.76
N LEU A 7 39.08 44.63 -37.82
CA LEU A 7 37.97 43.68 -37.85
C LEU A 7 37.37 43.62 -36.44
N LEU A 8 36.22 44.25 -36.25
CA LEU A 8 35.40 44.11 -35.04
C LEU A 8 34.80 42.69 -35.01
N MET A 9 35.46 41.77 -34.30
CA MET A 9 34.85 40.52 -33.87
C MET A 9 33.82 40.84 -32.78
N VAL A 10 32.55 40.83 -33.14
CA VAL A 10 31.43 40.83 -32.20
C VAL A 10 31.32 39.41 -31.64
N CYS A 11 31.88 39.17 -30.46
CA CYS A 11 31.61 37.97 -29.68
C CYS A 11 30.13 37.97 -29.26
N SER A 12 29.28 37.27 -30.01
CA SER A 12 27.96 36.90 -29.52
C SER A 12 28.14 35.94 -28.34
N TRP A 13 27.93 36.46 -27.14
CA TRP A 13 27.64 35.65 -25.97
C TRP A 13 26.29 34.97 -26.23
N VAL A 14 26.36 33.75 -26.72
CA VAL A 14 25.22 32.83 -26.63
C VAL A 14 25.05 32.60 -25.13
N PHE A 15 24.11 33.32 -24.52
CA PHE A 15 23.50 32.87 -23.27
C PHE A 15 22.86 31.53 -23.60
N GLN A 16 23.64 30.49 -23.42
CA GLN A 16 23.16 29.13 -23.36
C GLN A 16 22.27 29.12 -22.13
N PHE A 17 20.98 29.37 -22.36
CA PHE A 17 19.94 29.08 -21.38
C PHE A 17 20.20 27.63 -21.01
N CYS A 18 20.79 27.41 -19.84
CA CYS A 18 20.73 26.14 -19.15
C CYS A 18 19.25 25.86 -19.04
N SER A 19 18.74 25.02 -19.95
CA SER A 19 17.45 24.37 -19.84
C SER A 19 17.34 23.96 -18.39
N SER A 20 16.34 24.49 -17.68
CA SER A 20 16.02 24.05 -16.34
C SER A 20 15.80 22.55 -16.44
N GLY A 21 16.81 21.77 -16.05
CA GLY A 21 16.66 20.33 -15.92
C GLY A 21 15.50 20.17 -14.97
N GLU A 22 14.44 19.52 -15.44
CA GLU A 22 13.32 19.16 -14.58
C GLU A 22 13.90 18.54 -13.33
N GLU A 23 13.61 19.17 -12.20
CA GLU A 23 14.04 18.68 -10.91
C GLU A 23 13.56 17.23 -10.81
N PRO A 24 14.44 16.25 -10.51
CA PRO A 24 14.06 14.86 -10.57
C PRO A 24 12.86 14.64 -9.65
N GLU A 25 11.76 14.13 -10.20
CA GLU A 25 10.56 13.88 -9.42
C GLU A 25 10.93 13.04 -8.18
N PRO A 26 10.42 13.41 -6.99
CA PRO A 26 10.72 12.65 -5.79
C PRO A 26 10.30 11.19 -6.00
N PRO A 27 11.07 10.23 -5.44
CA PRO A 27 10.78 8.83 -5.65
C PRO A 27 9.36 8.53 -5.16
N LYS A 28 8.56 7.91 -6.03
CA LYS A 28 7.23 7.35 -5.71
C LYS A 28 7.37 6.42 -4.50
N ARG A 29 6.51 6.60 -3.48
CA ARG A 29 6.54 5.80 -2.24
C ARG A 29 5.18 5.23 -1.93
N ASN A 30 5.15 3.92 -1.68
CA ASN A 30 3.96 3.28 -1.13
C ASN A 30 3.59 3.93 0.22
N TYR A 31 2.30 4.09 0.44
CA TYR A 31 1.77 4.81 1.57
C TYR A 31 0.43 4.21 1.98
N LEU A 32 0.24 4.02 3.28
CA LEU A 32 -1.04 3.68 3.86
C LEU A 32 -1.24 4.51 5.11
N SER A 33 -2.38 5.19 5.23
CA SER A 33 -2.75 5.90 6.45
C SER A 33 -4.21 5.74 6.79
N PHE A 34 -4.51 5.81 8.07
CA PHE A 34 -5.87 5.77 8.59
C PHE A 34 -5.91 6.36 10.00
N LYS A 35 -7.11 6.70 10.47
CA LYS A 35 -7.38 6.99 11.88
C LYS A 35 -8.00 5.78 12.53
N MET A 36 -7.58 5.49 13.76
CA MET A 36 -8.20 4.47 14.59
C MET A 36 -8.32 5.01 16.00
N ASN A 37 -9.55 5.06 16.51
CA ASN A 37 -9.90 5.69 17.79
C ASN A 37 -9.36 7.13 17.91
N GLY A 38 -9.40 7.89 16.80
CA GLY A 38 -8.92 9.27 16.72
C GLY A 38 -7.40 9.44 16.54
N VAL A 39 -6.62 8.36 16.67
CA VAL A 39 -5.16 8.39 16.47
C VAL A 39 -4.84 8.12 15.01
N VAL A 40 -3.98 8.95 14.40
CA VAL A 40 -3.52 8.79 13.02
C VAL A 40 -2.36 7.80 12.98
N TYR A 41 -2.50 6.79 12.13
CA TYR A 41 -1.45 5.83 11.80
C TYR A 41 -1.02 6.03 10.35
N THR A 42 0.28 6.00 10.12
CA THR A 42 0.89 6.04 8.79
C THR A 42 1.90 4.91 8.70
N LEU A 43 1.66 3.97 7.79
CA LEU A 43 2.52 2.83 7.54
C LEU A 43 3.37 3.09 6.29
N ARG A 44 4.67 2.84 6.45
CA ARG A 44 5.70 2.90 5.42
C ARG A 44 5.68 1.65 4.53
N PRO A 45 6.32 1.69 3.35
CA PRO A 45 6.35 0.54 2.43
C PRO A 45 6.85 -0.78 3.02
N ASP A 46 7.70 -0.72 4.05
CA ASP A 46 8.21 -1.88 4.77
C ASP A 46 7.24 -2.38 5.84
N GLU A 47 6.31 -1.55 6.31
CA GLU A 47 5.36 -1.86 7.39
C GLU A 47 4.07 -2.54 6.91
N PHE A 48 3.79 -2.50 5.61
CA PHE A 48 2.62 -3.15 5.01
C PHE A 48 2.93 -3.80 3.66
N LYS A 49 2.11 -4.80 3.34
CA LYS A 49 2.03 -5.41 2.02
C LYS A 49 0.63 -5.19 1.48
N GLY A 50 0.55 -5.10 0.17
CA GLY A 50 -0.72 -5.11 -0.51
C GLY A 50 -0.56 -5.74 -1.88
N ASN A 51 -1.56 -6.49 -2.28
CA ASN A 51 -1.61 -7.18 -3.56
C ASN A 51 -2.96 -6.90 -4.19
N SER A 52 -2.97 -6.60 -5.47
CA SER A 52 -4.20 -6.62 -6.25
C SER A 52 -4.26 -7.91 -7.04
N PHE A 53 -5.47 -8.41 -7.23
CA PHE A 53 -5.73 -9.56 -8.08
C PHE A 53 -6.72 -9.15 -9.18
N ALA A 54 -7.00 -10.07 -10.09
CA ALA A 54 -8.09 -9.93 -11.06
C ALA A 54 -9.43 -9.60 -10.39
N ASN A 55 -10.36 -9.01 -11.15
CA ASN A 55 -11.75 -8.75 -10.74
C ASN A 55 -11.94 -7.81 -9.53
N ASN A 56 -11.12 -6.76 -9.41
CA ASN A 56 -11.18 -5.77 -8.31
C ASN A 56 -10.93 -6.37 -6.91
N ASN A 57 -10.30 -7.53 -6.85
CA ASN A 57 -9.87 -8.12 -5.60
C ASN A 57 -8.59 -7.43 -5.11
N PHE A 58 -8.51 -7.22 -3.81
CA PHE A 58 -7.36 -6.59 -3.19
C PHE A 58 -7.16 -7.07 -1.75
N ASN A 59 -5.92 -7.04 -1.30
CA ASN A 59 -5.51 -7.33 0.06
C ASN A 59 -4.60 -6.21 0.55
N ILE A 60 -4.83 -5.72 1.77
CA ILE A 60 -3.88 -4.96 2.58
C ILE A 60 -3.60 -5.75 3.84
N GLN A 61 -2.32 -5.96 4.13
CA GLN A 61 -1.86 -6.54 5.38
C GLN A 61 -0.75 -5.68 5.96
N ASN A 62 -0.77 -5.33 7.24
CA ASN A 62 0.44 -4.82 7.88
C ASN A 62 1.30 -5.99 8.38
N THR A 63 2.56 -6.03 7.97
CA THR A 63 3.36 -7.26 8.01
C THR A 63 4.53 -7.23 8.97
N THR A 64 4.63 -6.20 9.82
CA THR A 64 5.84 -6.01 10.64
C THR A 64 5.56 -5.98 12.13
N THR A 65 6.52 -6.57 12.86
CA THR A 65 6.75 -6.35 14.29
C THR A 65 7.17 -4.91 14.62
N VAL A 66 7.61 -4.17 13.60
CA VAL A 66 8.15 -2.79 13.69
C VAL A 66 7.07 -1.73 13.49
N SER A 67 5.85 -2.13 13.10
CA SER A 67 4.76 -1.18 12.87
C SER A 67 4.52 -0.29 14.09
N ALA A 68 4.41 1.02 13.84
CA ALA A 68 3.97 1.98 14.87
C ALA A 68 2.55 1.68 15.40
N SER A 69 1.76 0.91 14.65
CA SER A 69 0.44 0.45 15.09
C SER A 69 0.56 -0.58 16.22
N PRO A 70 -0.20 -0.45 17.33
CA PRO A 70 -0.30 -1.52 18.33
C PRO A 70 -1.09 -2.74 17.83
N PHE A 71 -1.62 -2.69 16.61
CA PHE A 71 -2.45 -3.71 16.01
C PHE A 71 -1.88 -4.18 14.67
N GLN A 72 -2.14 -5.44 14.37
CA GLN A 72 -2.04 -6.02 13.04
C GLN A 72 -3.43 -6.16 12.42
N PHE A 73 -3.51 -6.09 11.10
CA PHE A 73 -4.74 -6.28 10.34
C PHE A 73 -4.46 -6.96 8.98
N ASP A 74 -5.48 -7.67 8.50
CA ASP A 74 -5.60 -8.17 7.13
C ASP A 74 -6.98 -7.74 6.64
N ILE A 75 -7.02 -6.95 5.58
CA ILE A 75 -8.25 -6.42 4.98
C ILE A 75 -8.27 -6.84 3.53
N ARG A 76 -9.37 -7.47 3.11
CA ARG A 76 -9.52 -7.98 1.75
C ARG A 76 -10.85 -7.54 1.15
N LYS A 77 -10.80 -7.27 -0.15
CA LYS A 77 -11.98 -7.11 -0.99
C LYS A 77 -12.03 -8.27 -1.97
N VAL A 78 -13.16 -8.98 -2.02
CA VAL A 78 -13.41 -10.11 -2.92
C VAL A 78 -14.72 -9.85 -3.65
N GLY A 79 -14.65 -9.39 -4.89
CA GLY A 79 -15.82 -8.91 -5.63
C GLY A 79 -16.49 -7.73 -4.91
N SER A 80 -17.77 -7.87 -4.58
CA SER A 80 -18.51 -6.89 -3.77
C SER A 80 -18.12 -6.91 -2.30
N ASP A 81 -17.66 -8.05 -1.80
CA ASP A 81 -17.58 -8.32 -0.38
C ASP A 81 -16.27 -7.82 0.20
N ILE A 82 -16.32 -7.45 1.48
CA ILE A 82 -15.17 -7.03 2.28
C ILE A 82 -15.07 -7.98 3.45
N CYS A 83 -13.86 -8.42 3.74
CA CYS A 83 -13.54 -9.03 5.01
C CYS A 83 -12.30 -8.39 5.60
N GLY A 84 -12.16 -8.56 6.89
CA GLY A 84 -10.94 -8.20 7.53
C GLY A 84 -10.96 -8.55 9.00
N ILE A 85 -9.79 -8.45 9.57
CA ILE A 85 -9.57 -8.73 10.97
C ILE A 85 -8.54 -7.75 11.52
N ILE A 86 -8.72 -7.35 12.76
CA ILE A 86 -7.75 -6.59 13.55
C ILE A 86 -7.44 -7.39 14.82
N VAL A 87 -6.15 -7.59 15.08
CA VAL A 87 -5.64 -8.23 16.30
C VAL A 87 -4.51 -7.39 16.88
N PRO A 88 -4.30 -7.38 18.21
CA PRO A 88 -3.14 -6.74 18.79
C PRO A 88 -1.85 -7.41 18.29
N LYS A 89 -0.80 -6.63 18.08
CA LYS A 89 0.43 -7.10 17.41
C LYS A 89 1.21 -8.20 18.13
N ASN A 90 0.91 -8.43 19.41
CA ASN A 90 1.51 -9.47 20.23
C ASN A 90 0.80 -10.83 20.10
N TYR A 91 -0.21 -10.93 19.24
CA TYR A 91 -0.90 -12.17 18.93
C TYR A 91 -0.63 -12.63 17.51
N GLN A 92 -0.84 -13.92 17.27
CA GLN A 92 -0.71 -14.48 15.94
C GLN A 92 -1.93 -14.10 15.09
N MET A 93 -1.70 -13.48 13.93
CA MET A 93 -2.75 -13.24 12.94
C MET A 93 -3.32 -14.59 12.46
N PRO A 94 -4.64 -14.83 12.53
CA PRO A 94 -5.23 -16.04 11.97
C PRO A 94 -5.09 -16.03 10.44
N PHE A 95 -4.98 -17.22 9.87
CA PHE A 95 -4.91 -17.37 8.43
C PHE A 95 -6.28 -17.07 7.82
N VAL A 96 -6.36 -16.05 6.97
CA VAL A 96 -7.56 -15.76 6.18
C VAL A 96 -7.47 -16.54 4.87
N ASN A 97 -8.40 -17.45 4.63
CA ASN A 97 -8.45 -18.21 3.37
C ASN A 97 -8.94 -17.30 2.25
N SER A 98 -8.07 -17.02 1.28
CA SER A 98 -8.40 -16.16 0.14
C SER A 98 -9.28 -16.83 -0.92
N ARG A 99 -9.49 -18.15 -0.84
CA ARG A 99 -10.18 -18.93 -1.89
C ARG A 99 -11.65 -19.19 -1.61
N GLU A 100 -12.12 -19.00 -0.38
CA GLU A 100 -13.47 -19.40 0.05
C GLU A 100 -14.23 -18.29 0.81
N ASN A 101 -14.54 -17.16 0.16
CA ASN A 101 -15.55 -16.21 0.68
C ASN A 101 -15.33 -15.75 2.13
N CYS A 102 -14.13 -15.29 2.48
CA CYS A 102 -13.87 -14.70 3.79
C CYS A 102 -13.90 -15.68 4.98
N THR A 103 -13.64 -16.97 4.74
CA THR A 103 -13.45 -17.94 5.83
C THR A 103 -12.11 -17.71 6.54
N PHE A 104 -12.16 -17.73 7.87
CA PHE A 104 -10.99 -17.71 8.74
C PHE A 104 -10.67 -19.17 9.09
N ASP A 105 -9.63 -19.73 8.48
CA ASP A 105 -9.31 -21.17 8.58
C ASP A 105 -8.80 -21.58 9.97
N LEU A 106 -8.39 -20.62 10.80
CA LEU A 106 -7.81 -20.88 12.11
C LEU A 106 -8.39 -19.97 13.18
N ALA A 107 -8.69 -20.55 14.34
CA ALA A 107 -8.90 -19.78 15.55
C ALA A 107 -7.63 -18.95 15.82
N ALA A 108 -7.81 -17.66 16.04
CA ALA A 108 -6.71 -16.81 16.42
C ALA A 108 -6.20 -17.28 17.81
N VAL A 109 -4.88 -17.45 17.96
CA VAL A 109 -4.26 -17.94 19.20
C VAL A 109 -3.26 -16.95 19.76
N ALA A 110 -3.10 -16.96 21.07
CA ALA A 110 -2.03 -16.28 21.76
C ALA A 110 -0.68 -16.98 21.57
N PRO A 111 0.45 -16.32 21.89
CA PRO A 111 1.78 -16.92 21.74
C PRO A 111 1.99 -18.24 22.50
N ASP A 112 1.18 -18.49 23.53
CA ASP A 112 1.18 -19.72 24.33
C ASP A 112 0.25 -20.82 23.76
N GLY A 113 -0.41 -20.57 22.63
CA GLY A 113 -1.34 -21.50 21.98
C GLY A 113 -2.76 -21.46 22.54
N SER A 114 -3.05 -20.62 23.53
CA SER A 114 -4.42 -20.45 24.04
C SER A 114 -5.31 -19.71 23.02
N PRO A 115 -6.63 -19.97 23.00
CA PRO A 115 -7.55 -19.19 22.18
C PRO A 115 -7.46 -17.70 22.50
N LEU A 116 -7.43 -16.85 21.47
CA LEU A 116 -7.48 -15.40 21.68
C LEU A 116 -8.77 -15.03 22.43
N PRO A 117 -8.68 -14.20 23.49
CA PRO A 117 -9.87 -13.72 24.17
C PRO A 117 -10.81 -12.99 23.19
N PRO A 118 -12.13 -13.20 23.28
CA PRO A 118 -13.10 -12.68 22.31
C PRO A 118 -13.11 -11.15 22.21
N GLU A 119 -12.63 -10.44 23.24
CA GLU A 119 -12.49 -8.99 23.26
C GLU A 119 -11.28 -8.47 22.47
N LYS A 120 -10.30 -9.33 22.17
CA LYS A 120 -9.04 -8.93 21.52
C LYS A 120 -9.08 -9.06 20.00
N VAL A 121 -10.11 -9.69 19.43
CA VAL A 121 -10.18 -9.92 17.99
C VAL A 121 -11.38 -9.18 17.43
N TYR A 122 -11.13 -8.27 16.49
CA TYR A 122 -12.18 -7.53 15.83
C TYR A 122 -12.33 -8.02 14.39
N TYR A 123 -13.53 -8.46 14.03
CA TYR A 123 -13.88 -8.90 12.69
C TYR A 123 -14.60 -7.77 11.95
N TYR A 124 -14.41 -7.69 10.63
CA TYR A 124 -15.13 -6.73 9.80
C TYR A 124 -16.64 -6.84 10.03
N GLN A 125 -17.28 -5.71 10.25
CA GLN A 125 -18.72 -5.59 10.45
C GLN A 125 -19.38 -4.86 9.27
N SER A 126 -18.84 -3.70 8.90
CA SER A 126 -19.41 -2.84 7.87
C SER A 126 -18.41 -1.79 7.38
N GLY A 127 -18.73 -1.14 6.27
CA GLY A 127 -17.93 -0.04 5.75
C GLY A 127 -17.84 -0.05 4.23
N ASN A 128 -16.93 0.77 3.71
CA ASN A 128 -16.66 0.86 2.30
C ASN A 128 -15.15 0.84 2.01
N ILE A 129 -14.82 0.33 0.84
CA ILE A 129 -13.47 0.40 0.29
C ILE A 129 -13.60 0.72 -1.19
N THR A 130 -12.84 1.72 -1.65
CA THR A 130 -12.77 2.10 -3.05
C THR A 130 -11.32 2.10 -3.48
N PHE A 131 -11.00 1.38 -4.55
CA PHE A 131 -9.69 1.38 -5.17
C PHE A 131 -9.80 1.71 -6.65
N THR A 132 -8.78 2.41 -7.15
CA THR A 132 -8.59 2.74 -8.55
C THR A 132 -7.24 2.19 -8.98
N LYS A 133 -7.24 1.43 -10.08
CA LYS A 133 -6.01 1.01 -10.77
C LYS A 133 -5.69 2.03 -11.85
N THR A 134 -4.45 2.48 -11.90
CA THR A 134 -3.95 3.44 -12.88
C THR A 134 -2.59 2.97 -13.40
N ALA A 135 -2.10 3.59 -14.48
CA ALA A 135 -0.79 3.32 -15.05
C ALA A 135 -0.48 1.82 -15.29
N CYS A 136 -1.50 1.04 -15.67
CA CYS A 136 -1.38 -0.39 -15.87
C CYS A 136 -0.56 -0.70 -17.13
N GLY A 137 0.46 -1.54 -16.99
CA GLY A 137 1.29 -1.96 -18.11
C GLY A 137 2.34 -2.99 -17.72
N PRO A 138 3.07 -3.55 -18.71
CA PRO A 138 4.19 -4.42 -18.43
C PRO A 138 5.32 -3.65 -17.73
N ARG A 139 5.79 -4.20 -16.62
CA ARG A 139 6.94 -3.71 -15.85
C ARG A 139 7.97 -4.83 -15.66
N PRO A 140 9.27 -4.52 -15.64
CA PRO A 140 10.31 -5.51 -15.36
C PRO A 140 10.21 -5.98 -13.90
N ALA A 141 10.07 -7.29 -13.71
CA ALA A 141 10.03 -7.96 -12.41
C ALA A 141 11.02 -9.12 -12.38
N PHE A 142 11.73 -9.28 -11.26
CA PHE A 142 12.65 -10.41 -11.09
C PHE A 142 11.87 -11.67 -10.69
N ASN A 143 11.98 -12.73 -11.48
CA ASN A 143 11.39 -14.02 -11.18
C ASN A 143 12.48 -14.97 -10.69
N ILE A 144 12.38 -15.36 -9.42
CA ILE A 144 13.40 -16.18 -8.75
C ILE A 144 13.45 -17.62 -9.27
N LEU A 145 12.34 -18.14 -9.82
CA LEU A 145 12.29 -19.51 -10.33
C LEU A 145 13.13 -19.68 -11.60
N CYS A 146 13.24 -18.63 -12.42
CA CYS A 146 14.08 -18.61 -13.61
C CYS A 146 15.38 -17.80 -13.43
N LEU A 147 15.57 -17.14 -12.28
CA LEU A 147 16.61 -16.15 -12.04
C LEU A 147 16.72 -15.09 -13.16
N CYS A 148 15.57 -14.64 -13.66
CA CYS A 148 15.47 -13.81 -14.86
C CYS A 148 14.54 -12.61 -14.66
N THR A 149 14.74 -11.54 -15.45
CA THR A 149 13.81 -10.40 -15.48
C THR A 149 12.73 -10.67 -16.51
N GLN A 150 11.46 -10.63 -16.09
CA GLN A 150 10.30 -10.81 -16.95
C GLN A 150 9.45 -9.55 -16.97
N GLN A 151 8.71 -9.33 -18.06
CA GLN A 151 7.70 -8.28 -18.12
C GLN A 151 6.42 -8.80 -17.49
N THR A 152 5.99 -8.22 -16.37
CA THR A 152 4.78 -8.61 -15.66
C THR A 152 3.78 -7.45 -15.66
N PRO A 153 2.48 -7.70 -15.91
CA PRO A 153 1.47 -6.66 -15.79
C PRO A 153 1.41 -6.15 -14.35
N MET A 154 1.64 -4.86 -14.17
CA MET A 154 1.56 -4.16 -12.89
C MET A 154 0.75 -2.88 -13.03
N CYS A 155 0.15 -2.42 -11.94
CA CYS A 155 -0.61 -1.17 -11.88
C CYS A 155 -0.25 -0.36 -10.64
N ASP A 156 -0.42 0.95 -10.73
CA ASP A 156 -0.47 1.83 -9.57
C ASP A 156 -1.88 1.71 -8.95
N LEU A 157 -1.96 1.49 -7.65
CA LEU A 157 -3.20 1.35 -6.90
C LEU A 157 -3.35 2.51 -5.92
N SER A 158 -4.47 3.21 -6.00
CA SER A 158 -4.85 4.23 -5.04
C SER A 158 -6.25 3.97 -4.53
N GLY A 159 -6.58 4.45 -3.33
CA GLY A 159 -7.89 4.18 -2.77
C GLY A 159 -8.13 4.76 -1.41
N THR A 160 -9.38 4.64 -0.98
CA THR A 160 -9.86 5.10 0.32
C THR A 160 -10.71 4.03 0.97
N PHE A 161 -10.76 4.04 2.30
CA PHE A 161 -11.62 3.14 3.05
C PHE A 161 -12.12 3.77 4.35
N GLU A 162 -13.31 3.34 4.75
CA GLU A 162 -13.89 3.57 6.07
C GLU A 162 -14.53 2.27 6.54
N LEU A 163 -13.98 1.68 7.59
CA LEU A 163 -14.29 0.31 8.00
C LEU A 163 -14.58 0.25 9.49
N THR A 164 -15.63 -0.47 9.86
CA THR A 164 -15.98 -0.77 11.23
C THR A 164 -15.79 -2.26 11.48
N PHE A 165 -15.14 -2.56 12.59
CA PHE A 165 -14.88 -3.91 13.06
C PHE A 165 -15.53 -4.09 14.43
N ARG A 166 -15.92 -5.32 14.75
CA ARG A 166 -16.60 -5.68 16.00
C ARG A 166 -15.97 -6.92 16.62
N ASN A 167 -15.82 -6.92 17.94
CA ASN A 167 -15.33 -8.08 18.67
C ASN A 167 -16.47 -8.93 19.25
N GLY A 168 -16.13 -10.04 19.93
CA GLY A 168 -17.11 -10.94 20.54
C GLY A 168 -17.86 -10.36 21.74
N LEU A 169 -17.41 -9.20 22.28
CA LEU A 169 -18.09 -8.44 23.32
C LEU A 169 -18.95 -7.29 22.77
N ASN A 170 -19.15 -7.23 21.45
CA ASN A 170 -19.88 -6.18 20.75
C ASN A 170 -19.23 -4.79 20.77
N GLU A 171 -17.98 -4.67 21.22
CA GLU A 171 -17.21 -3.44 21.11
C GLU A 171 -16.75 -3.23 19.67
N THR A 172 -16.63 -1.97 19.26
CA THR A 172 -16.29 -1.62 17.88
C THR A 172 -15.00 -0.81 17.81
N VAL A 173 -14.28 -1.00 16.70
CA VAL A 173 -13.15 -0.17 16.29
C VAL A 173 -13.41 0.28 14.86
N THR A 174 -13.16 1.56 14.59
CA THR A 174 -13.30 2.14 13.26
C THR A 174 -11.94 2.52 12.71
N LEU A 175 -11.67 2.10 11.48
CA LEU A 175 -10.59 2.63 10.64
C LEU A 175 -11.20 3.69 9.72
N SER A 176 -11.00 4.96 10.03
CA SER A 176 -11.57 6.08 9.27
C SER A 176 -10.49 6.86 8.52
N GLU A 177 -10.90 7.67 7.54
CA GLU A 177 -9.99 8.46 6.69
C GLU A 177 -8.87 7.61 6.08
N GLY A 178 -9.18 6.34 5.78
CA GLY A 178 -8.26 5.39 5.20
C GLY A 178 -7.84 5.85 3.81
N LYS A 179 -6.53 5.89 3.55
CA LYS A 179 -5.94 6.23 2.26
C LYS A 179 -4.81 5.28 1.96
N ILE A 180 -4.76 4.81 0.72
CA ILE A 180 -3.69 3.96 0.24
C ILE A 180 -3.16 4.47 -1.10
N LEU A 181 -1.86 4.31 -1.29
CA LEU A 181 -1.18 4.51 -2.53
C LEU A 181 -0.08 3.44 -2.63
N MET A 182 -0.11 2.65 -3.69
CA MET A 182 0.87 1.62 -3.97
C MET A 182 1.27 1.71 -5.43
N TYR A 183 2.54 1.52 -5.70
CA TYR A 183 3.11 1.54 -7.04
C TYR A 183 3.53 0.14 -7.45
N ASP A 184 3.44 -0.14 -8.75
CA ASP A 184 3.91 -1.37 -9.36
C ASP A 184 3.38 -2.66 -8.66
N VAL A 185 2.07 -2.67 -8.33
CA VAL A 185 1.40 -3.82 -7.72
C VAL A 185 1.04 -4.83 -8.81
N PHE A 186 1.32 -6.11 -8.57
CA PHE A 186 0.92 -7.21 -9.46
C PHE A 186 -0.59 -7.24 -9.70
N GLN A 187 -0.99 -7.70 -10.89
CA GLN A 187 -2.39 -7.96 -11.27
C GLN A 187 -2.78 -9.43 -11.09
#